data_AF-A0A969SSV9-F1
#
_entry.id   AF-A0A969SSV9-F1
#
_cell.length_a   1.000
_cell.length_b   1.000
_cell.length_c   1.000
_cell.angle_alpha   90.00
_cell.angle_beta   90.00
_cell.angle_gamma   90.00
#
_symmetry.space_group_name_H-M   'P 1'
#
loop_
_entity.id
_entity.type
_entity.pdbx_description
1 polymer ?
#
loop_
_entity_poly.entity_id
_entity_poly.type
_entity_poly.pdbx_seq_one_letter_code
_entity_poly.pdbx_strand_id
1 'polypeptide(L)' 'MIEKDRVLTELNLFRERNMEMVLRSLIFLVDLMRNNNVVWGVGRGSSCASYCLFLIGIHKVDAIKYS' A
#
# COMPACT_ATOMS: atom_id res chain seq x y z
N MET A 1 3.79 -9.81 15.72
CA MET A 1 4.99 -8.94 15.79
C MET A 1 5.43 -8.57 14.38
N ILE A 2 5.62 -9.57 13.51
CA ILE A 2 6.02 -9.47 12.09
C ILE A 2 5.30 -8.36 11.28
N GLU A 3 3.97 -8.29 11.31
CA GLU A 3 3.22 -7.28 10.53
C GLU A 3 3.57 -5.84 10.92
N LYS A 4 3.65 -5.56 12.23
CA LYS A 4 4.01 -4.23 12.74
C LYS A 4 5.44 -3.87 12.36
N ASP A 5 6.37 -4.81 12.49
CA ASP A 5 7.77 -4.60 12.14
C ASP A 5 7.94 -4.33 10.63
N ARG A 6 7.18 -5.06 9.79
CA ARG A 6 7.15 -4.84 8.34
C ARG A 6 6.62 -3.46 7.97
N VAL A 7 5.50 -3.05 8.58
CA VAL A 7 4.94 -1.70 8.37
C VAL A 7 5.93 -0.62 8.78
N LEU A 8 6.57 -0.75 9.94
CA LEU A 8 7.57 0.22 10.41
C LEU A 8 8.76 0.32 9.45
N THR A 9 9.24 -0.83 8.99
CA THR A 9 10.35 -0.90 8.02
C THR A 9 9.98 -0.21 6.71
N GLU A 10 8.83 -0.56 6.12
CA GLU A 10 8.38 0.04 4.86
C GLU A 10 8.11 1.54 5.02
N LEU A 11 7.48 1.98 6.12
CA LEU A 11 7.23 3.41 6.38
C LEU A 11 8.53 4.22 6.50
N ASN A 12 9.55 3.68 7.18
CA ASN A 12 10.85 4.35 7.26
C ASN A 12 11.49 4.47 5.87
N LEU A 13 11.43 3.41 5.07
CA LEU A 13 11.90 3.39 3.68
C LEU A 13 11.17 4.39 2.78
N PHE A 14 9.86 4.64 2.99
CA PHE A 14 9.13 5.68 2.29
C PHE A 14 9.57 7.09 2.71
N ARG A 15 9.82 7.30 4.02
CA ARG A 15 10.31 8.58 4.55
C ARG A 15 11.72 8.91 4.05
N GLU A 16 12.64 7.95 4.11
CA GLU A 16 14.01 8.10 3.61
C GLU A 16 14.05 8.48 2.13
N ARG A 17 13.07 8.03 1.35
CA ARG A 17 12.93 8.35 -0.08
C ARG A 17 12.06 9.57 -0.38
N ASN A 18 11.61 10.31 0.64
CA ASN A 18 10.67 11.44 0.50
C ASN A 18 9.37 11.08 -0.24
N MET A 19 8.90 9.84 -0.11
CA MET A 19 7.72 9.31 -0.78
C MET A 19 6.46 9.33 0.09
N GLU A 20 6.49 10.01 1.24
CA GLU A 20 5.33 10.08 2.15
C GLU A 20 4.11 10.73 1.48
N MET A 21 4.32 11.74 0.62
CA MET A 21 3.25 12.35 -0.15
C MET A 21 2.57 11.35 -1.09
N VAL A 22 3.33 10.41 -1.67
CA VAL A 22 2.77 9.35 -2.54
C VAL A 22 1.84 8.45 -1.73
N LEU A 23 2.25 8.03 -0.53
CA LEU A 23 1.38 7.22 0.34
C LEU A 23 0.07 7.95 0.66
N ARG A 24 0.15 9.23 1.03
CA ARG A 24 -1.02 10.06 1.34
C ARG A 24 -1.95 10.20 0.14
N SER A 25 -1.38 10.42 -1.05
CA SER A 25 -2.15 10.49 -2.30
C SER A 25 -2.83 9.17 -2.64
N LEU A 26 -2.16 8.03 -2.41
CA LEU A 26 -2.75 6.71 -2.64
C LEU A 26 -3.90 6.40 -1.67
N ILE A 27 -3.77 6.79 -0.40
CA ILE A 27 -4.85 6.70 0.59
C ILE A 27 -6.06 7.51 0.11
N PHE A 28 -5.83 8.79 -0.21
CA PHE A 28 -6.89 9.66 -0.72
C PHE A 28 -7.56 9.11 -1.99
N LEU A 29 -6.77 8.61 -2.94
CA LEU A 29 -7.28 8.03 -4.17
C LEU A 29 -8.16 6.80 -3.92
N VAL A 30 -7.73 5.89 -3.04
CA VAL A 30 -8.51 4.70 -2.70
C VAL A 30 -9.81 5.07 -1.99
N ASP A 31 -9.76 6.02 -1.06
CA ASP A 31 -10.96 6.50 -0.37
C ASP A 31 -11.94 7.17 -1.34
N LEU A 32 -11.43 8.01 -2.25
CA LEU A 32 -12.23 8.63 -3.30
C LEU A 32 -12.90 7.58 -4.19
N MET A 33 -12.16 6.57 -4.65
CA MET A 33 -12.72 5.52 -5.51
C MET A 33 -13.77 4.69 -4.77
N ARG A 34 -13.53 4.33 -3.50
CA ARG A 34 -14.50 3.60 -2.66
C ARG A 34 -15.78 4.41 -2.46
N ASN A 35 -15.65 5.69 -2.10
CA ASN A 35 -16.81 6.57 -1.87
C ASN A 35 -17.66 6.76 -3.13
N ASN A 36 -17.06 6.65 -4.32
CA ASN A 36 -17.76 6.75 -5.60
C ASN A 36 -18.11 5.40 -6.24
N ASN A 37 -17.94 4.27 -5.52
CA ASN A 37 -18.15 2.92 -6.03
C ASN A 37 -17.39 2.63 -7.35
N VAL A 38 -16.22 3.23 -7.53
CA VAL A 38 -15.36 3.02 -8.69
C VAL A 38 -14.56 1.73 -8.50
N VAL A 39 -14.65 0.83 -9.49
CA VAL A 39 -13.82 -0.38 -9.56
C VAL A 39 -12.54 -0.06 -10.30
N TRP A 40 -11.41 -0.60 -9.84
CA TRP A 40 -10.11 -0.46 -10.51
C TRP A 40 -9.47 -1.82 -10.80
N GLY A 41 -8.65 -1.86 -11.86
CA GLY A 41 -7.95 -3.06 -12.29
C GLY A 41 -6.95 -3.58 -11.25
N VAL A 42 -6.72 -4.90 -11.28
CA VAL A 42 -5.91 -5.64 -10.30
C VAL A 42 -4.39 -5.56 -10.54
N GLY A 43 -3.95 -5.06 -11.69
CA GLY A 43 -2.54 -5.00 -12.07
C GLY A 43 -1.76 -3.98 -11.24
N ARG A 44 -0.73 -4.43 -10.53
CA ARG A 44 0.12 -3.60 -9.65
C ARG A 44 1.62 -3.91 -9.74
N GLY A 45 2.02 -4.82 -10.63
CA GLY A 45 3.44 -5.14 -10.88
C GLY A 45 4.19 -5.50 -9.60
N SER A 46 5.42 -5.02 -9.47
CA SER A 46 6.27 -5.24 -8.28
C SER A 46 5.73 -4.60 -7.00
N SER A 47 4.79 -3.64 -7.10
CA SER A 47 4.24 -2.99 -5.90
C SER A 47 3.40 -3.92 -5.02
N CYS A 48 3.00 -5.10 -5.53
CA CYS A 48 2.36 -6.17 -4.74
C CYS A 48 3.22 -6.68 -3.57
N ALA A 49 4.53 -6.41 -3.56
CA ALA A 49 5.44 -6.81 -2.49
C ALA A 49 5.42 -5.88 -1.26
N SER A 50 4.72 -4.72 -1.34
CA SER A 50 4.59 -3.80 -0.22
C SER A 50 3.37 -4.15 0.64
N TYR A 51 3.62 -4.42 1.91
CA TYR A 51 2.56 -4.66 2.87
C TYR A 51 1.79 -3.36 3.22
N CYS A 52 2.45 -2.20 3.21
CA CYS A 52 1.76 -0.91 3.38
C CYS A 52 0.73 -0.65 2.25
N LEU A 53 1.08 -0.96 1.00
CA LEU A 53 0.16 -0.81 -0.14
C LEU A 53 -0.98 -1.83 -0.12
N PHE A 54 -0.72 -3.04 0.40
CA PHE A 54 -1.77 -4.02 0.71
C PHE A 54 -2.77 -3.47 1.73
N LEU A 55 -2.30 -2.88 2.84
CA LEU A 55 -3.15 -2.32 3.88
C LEU A 55 -4.00 -1.14 3.39
N ILE A 56 -3.45 -0.27 2.55
CA ILE A 56 -4.21 0.81 1.90
C ILE A 56 -5.31 0.21 0.99
N GLY A 57 -5.08 -0.99 0.46
CA GLY A 57 -6.01 -1.69 -0.42
C GLY A 57 -5.79 -1.38 -1.90
N ILE A 58 -4.58 -0.97 -2.26
CA ILE A 58 -4.14 -0.75 -3.65
C ILE A 58 -4.09 -2.07 -4.41
N HIS A 59 -3.66 -3.16 -3.74
CA HIS A 59 -3.72 -4.54 -4.21
C HIS A 59 -4.33 -5.46 -3.14
N LYS A 60 -4.51 -6.73 -3.49
CA LYS A 60 -5.10 -7.78 -2.63
C LYS A 60 -4.14 -8.95 -2.34
N VAL A 61 -2.87 -8.80 -2.67
CA VAL A 61 -1.81 -9.78 -2.35
C VAL A 61 -1.22 -9.44 -0.99
N ASP A 62 -1.28 -10.39 -0.05
CA ASP A 62 -0.62 -10.29 1.24
C ASP A 62 0.87 -10.60 1.08
N ALA A 63 1.70 -9.56 1.09
CA ALA A 63 3.13 -9.70 0.92
C ALA A 63 3.79 -10.55 2.03
N ILE A 64 3.24 -10.58 3.25
CA ILE A 64 3.84 -11.34 4.37
C ILE A 64 3.53 -12.83 4.23
N LYS A 65 2.32 -13.19 3.80
CA LYS A 65 1.93 -14.59 3.61
C LYS A 65 2.71 -15.29 2.50
N TYR A 66 3.11 -14.56 1.48
CA TYR A 66 3.76 -15.11 0.27
C TYR A 66 5.24 -14.72 0.13
N SER A 67 5.88 -14.25 1.21
CA SER A 67 7.33 -13.99 1.29
C SER A 67 8.06 -14.98 2.20
#